data_AF-A0A084SKB6-F1
#
_entry.id   AF-A0A084SKB6-F1
#
_cell.length_a   1.000
_cell.length_b   1.000
_cell.length_c   1.000
_cell.angle_alpha   90.00
_cell.angle_beta   90.00
_cell.angle_gamma   90.00
#
_symmetry.space_group_name_H-M   'P 1'
#
loop_
_entity.id
_entity.type
_entity.pdbx_description
1 polymer ?
#
loop_
_entity_poly.entity_id
_entity_poly.type
_entity_poly.pdbx_seq_one_letter_code
_entity_poly.pdbx_strand_id
1 'polypeptide(L)'
;MPWEFFLGNAAHRLIVYMYSVKHPGNQVHYNVESLKSILEQSRIGDTSRLLPGEHSLRPDIADVSSRSLFEIKPWNAQGLQEGRQEAQLYLTALNRAVRVGRPFTGGKEFSGEILIRFARGQYIWRLEWQTTEPGVVQYRWTRSQQRFESQAAAYEAGQWVELTEQEMRQYGAWVGQAVDDMLNRREQLTTFSGAVGIVIDVVGNAATAFFSGAIFGRLSSGPGVQQPPAQGGGQVIPFPARPGPTSPPAQVPAAAGMSLPH
;
A
#
# COMPACT_ATOMS: atom_id res chain seq x y z
N MET A 1 24.13 3.97 4.70
CA MET A 1 22.99 3.04 4.62
C MET A 1 22.43 3.16 3.21
N PRO A 2 22.33 2.06 2.44
CA PRO A 2 21.80 2.10 1.07
C PRO A 2 20.34 2.57 1.09
N TRP A 3 19.94 3.40 0.14
CA TRP A 3 18.59 3.97 0.05
C TRP A 3 17.53 2.90 -0.25
N GLU A 4 17.96 1.83 -0.91
CA GLU A 4 17.23 0.61 -1.23
C GLU A 4 16.63 0.01 0.06
N PHE A 5 17.40 0.02 1.15
CA PHE A 5 16.96 -0.50 2.44
C PHE A 5 15.81 0.34 3.02
N PHE A 6 15.87 1.66 2.91
CA PHE A 6 14.81 2.53 3.45
C PHE A 6 13.52 2.41 2.66
N LEU A 7 13.58 2.47 1.33
CA LEU A 7 12.38 2.38 0.49
C LEU A 7 11.79 0.97 0.45
N GLY A 8 12.63 -0.07 0.50
CA GLY A 8 12.19 -1.44 0.63
C GLY A 8 11.49 -1.70 1.96
N ASN A 9 12.13 -1.34 3.07
CA ASN A 9 11.51 -1.49 4.40
C ASN A 9 10.20 -0.70 4.53
N ALA A 10 10.18 0.54 4.02
CA ALA A 10 8.96 1.36 3.97
C ALA A 10 7.83 0.68 3.19
N ALA A 11 8.14 0.09 2.03
CA ALA A 11 7.17 -0.64 1.22
C ALA A 11 6.63 -1.88 1.96
N HIS A 12 7.52 -2.73 2.50
CA HIS A 12 7.10 -3.94 3.22
C HIS A 12 6.19 -3.57 4.40
N ARG A 13 6.58 -2.61 5.22
CA ARG A 13 5.78 -2.17 6.38
C ARG A 13 4.40 -1.67 5.98
N LEU A 14 4.30 -0.85 4.93
CA LEU A 14 3.01 -0.33 4.45
C LEU A 14 2.13 -1.43 3.86
N ILE A 15 2.69 -2.29 3.02
CA ILE A 15 1.94 -3.37 2.37
C ILE A 15 1.43 -4.36 3.41
N VAL A 16 2.27 -4.74 4.37
CA VAL A 16 1.90 -5.58 5.52
C VAL A 16 0.77 -4.93 6.34
N TYR A 17 0.90 -3.65 6.67
CA TYR A 17 -0.14 -2.91 7.39
C TYR A 17 -1.45 -2.85 6.60
N MET A 18 -1.42 -2.60 5.30
CA MET A 18 -2.63 -2.58 4.47
C MET A 18 -3.28 -3.96 4.36
N TYR A 19 -2.48 -5.04 4.37
CA TYR A 19 -3.01 -6.40 4.46
C TYR A 19 -3.76 -6.60 5.80
N SER A 20 -3.19 -6.16 6.93
CA SER A 20 -3.83 -6.30 8.24
C SER A 20 -5.15 -5.53 8.33
N VAL A 21 -5.21 -4.32 7.75
CA VAL A 21 -6.43 -3.50 7.68
C VAL A 21 -7.50 -4.17 6.81
N LYS A 22 -7.12 -4.81 5.70
CA LYS A 22 -8.06 -5.52 4.82
C LYS A 22 -8.56 -6.84 5.43
N HIS A 23 -7.78 -7.42 6.34
CA HIS A 23 -8.04 -8.73 6.95
C HIS A 23 -8.01 -8.70 8.49
N PRO A 24 -8.82 -7.85 9.16
CA PRO A 24 -8.69 -7.55 10.59
C PRO A 24 -9.02 -8.74 11.51
N GLY A 25 -9.73 -9.75 11.01
CA GLY A 25 -10.05 -10.98 11.75
C GLY A 25 -9.16 -12.17 11.44
N ASN A 26 -8.21 -12.02 10.51
CA ASN A 26 -7.34 -13.14 10.13
C ASN A 26 -6.16 -13.24 11.10
N GLN A 27 -5.76 -14.49 11.40
CA GLN A 27 -4.51 -14.75 12.07
C GLN A 27 -3.38 -14.67 11.04
N VAL A 28 -2.69 -13.54 11.03
CA VAL A 28 -1.61 -13.24 10.07
C VAL A 28 -0.30 -13.04 10.81
N HIS A 29 0.76 -13.62 10.25
CA HIS A 29 2.14 -13.46 10.70
C HIS A 29 2.95 -12.72 9.64
N TYR A 30 3.92 -11.93 10.08
CA TYR A 30 4.70 -11.05 9.20
C TYR A 30 6.20 -11.35 9.34
N ASN A 31 7.02 -10.73 8.48
CA ASN A 31 8.46 -10.93 8.30
C ASN A 31 9.40 -10.97 9.54
N VAL A 32 8.89 -10.76 10.75
CA VAL A 32 9.60 -10.96 12.03
C VAL A 32 9.41 -12.36 12.62
N GLU A 33 8.32 -13.04 12.27
CA GLU A 33 7.97 -14.37 12.78
C GLU A 33 8.51 -15.46 11.86
N SER A 34 9.15 -16.48 12.44
CA SER A 34 9.70 -17.59 11.67
C SER A 34 8.68 -18.70 11.43
N LEU A 35 8.92 -19.57 10.44
CA LEU A 35 8.05 -20.73 10.18
C LEU A 35 7.83 -21.58 11.45
N LYS A 36 8.86 -21.74 12.28
CA LYS A 36 8.73 -22.42 13.57
C LYS A 36 7.70 -21.71 14.47
N SER A 37 7.85 -20.41 14.69
CA SER A 37 6.93 -19.61 15.50
C SER A 37 5.51 -19.66 14.94
N ILE A 38 5.34 -19.51 13.62
CA ILE A 38 4.03 -19.55 12.95
C ILE A 38 3.31 -20.87 13.23
N LEU A 39 4.00 -22.00 13.08
CA LEU A 39 3.44 -23.33 13.32
C LEU A 39 3.05 -23.55 14.79
N GLU A 40 3.91 -23.13 15.73
CA GLU A 40 3.71 -23.30 17.18
C GLU A 40 2.59 -22.41 17.70
N GLN A 41 2.63 -21.12 17.40
CA GLN A 41 1.64 -20.14 17.87
C GLN A 41 0.25 -20.42 17.27
N SER A 42 0.20 -20.86 16.01
CA SER A 42 -1.07 -21.15 15.34
C SER A 42 -1.57 -22.58 15.57
N ARG A 43 -0.75 -23.45 16.17
CA ARG A 43 -1.07 -24.86 16.45
C ARG A 43 -1.55 -25.64 15.23
N ILE A 44 -0.95 -25.39 14.06
CA ILE A 44 -1.39 -25.94 12.76
C ILE A 44 -0.53 -27.09 12.23
N GLY A 45 0.59 -27.39 12.88
CA GLY A 45 1.56 -28.36 12.36
C GLY A 45 2.59 -28.84 13.38
N ASP A 46 3.60 -29.53 12.87
CA ASP A 46 4.66 -30.19 13.62
C ASP A 46 6.03 -29.66 13.17
N THR A 47 6.67 -28.88 14.04
CA THR A 47 7.95 -28.22 13.75
C THR A 47 9.11 -29.20 13.59
N SER A 48 9.00 -30.43 14.10
CA SER A 48 10.02 -31.48 13.88
C SER A 48 10.17 -31.89 12.41
N ARG A 49 9.18 -31.56 11.57
CA ARG A 49 9.19 -31.82 10.12
C ARG A 49 9.87 -30.72 9.29
N LEU A 50 10.25 -29.61 9.92
CA LEU A 50 11.10 -28.60 9.30
C LEU A 50 12.55 -29.05 9.32
N LEU A 51 13.25 -28.86 8.20
CA LEU A 51 14.68 -29.10 8.09
C LEU A 51 15.48 -28.05 8.89
N PRO A 52 16.72 -28.33 9.32
CA PRO A 52 17.49 -27.44 10.21
C PRO A 52 17.57 -25.96 9.77
N GLY A 53 17.63 -25.68 8.46
CA GLY A 53 17.65 -24.31 7.93
C GLY A 53 16.27 -23.66 7.76
N GLU A 54 15.18 -24.42 7.84
CA GLU A 54 13.82 -23.93 7.57
C GLU A 54 13.16 -23.29 8.79
N HIS A 55 13.63 -23.61 10.01
CA HIS A 55 13.07 -23.09 11.27
C HIS A 55 13.12 -21.57 11.37
N SER A 56 14.13 -20.96 10.77
CA SER A 56 14.40 -19.53 10.82
C SER A 56 13.89 -18.76 9.60
N LEU A 57 13.29 -19.44 8.62
CA LEU A 57 12.73 -18.77 7.44
C LEU A 57 11.54 -17.90 7.85
N ARG A 58 11.42 -16.73 7.22
CA ARG A 58 10.44 -15.69 7.58
C ARG A 58 9.76 -15.19 6.32
N PRO A 59 8.56 -15.68 5.99
CA PRO A 59 7.80 -15.14 4.88
C PRO A 59 7.38 -13.70 5.18
N ASP A 60 7.18 -12.89 4.13
CA ASP A 60 6.76 -11.50 4.33
C ASP A 60 5.36 -11.41 4.94
N ILE A 61 4.43 -12.21 4.42
CA ILE A 61 3.07 -12.37 4.95
C ILE A 61 2.70 -13.86 4.93
N ALA A 62 2.33 -14.40 6.09
CA ALA A 62 1.71 -15.72 6.21
C ALA A 62 0.35 -15.60 6.92
N ASP A 63 -0.72 -15.71 6.13
CA ASP A 63 -2.09 -15.69 6.63
C ASP A 63 -2.57 -17.12 6.87
N VAL A 64 -2.64 -17.50 8.15
CA VAL A 64 -3.02 -18.85 8.59
C VAL A 64 -4.52 -19.09 8.41
N SER A 65 -5.33 -18.05 8.56
CA SER A 65 -6.79 -18.13 8.39
C SER A 65 -7.14 -18.44 6.94
N SER A 66 -6.54 -17.72 5.99
CA SER A 66 -6.79 -17.94 4.56
C SER A 66 -5.90 -19.03 3.95
N ARG A 67 -4.82 -19.44 4.63
CA ARG A 67 -3.78 -20.34 4.11
C ARG A 67 -3.07 -19.77 2.89
N SER A 68 -2.76 -18.48 2.97
CA SER A 68 -2.07 -17.74 1.92
C SER A 68 -0.68 -17.30 2.40
N LEU A 69 0.30 -17.40 1.52
CA LEU A 69 1.64 -16.86 1.73
C LEU A 69 1.94 -15.84 0.64
N PHE A 70 2.58 -14.74 1.00
CA PHE A 70 3.08 -13.74 0.06
C PHE A 70 4.51 -13.33 0.38
N GLU A 71 5.32 -13.17 -0.66
CA GLU A 71 6.59 -12.45 -0.68
C GLU A 71 6.42 -11.10 -1.34
N ILE A 72 7.05 -10.07 -0.78
CA ILE A 72 6.98 -8.69 -1.26
C ILE A 72 8.33 -8.36 -1.91
N LYS A 73 8.31 -7.96 -3.18
CA LYS A 73 9.53 -7.69 -3.95
C LYS A 73 9.39 -6.43 -4.83
N PRO A 74 10.51 -5.78 -5.20
CA PRO A 74 10.45 -4.70 -6.18
C PRO A 74 9.84 -5.15 -7.52
N TRP A 75 9.17 -4.22 -8.21
CA TRP A 75 8.53 -4.46 -9.50
C TRP A 75 9.53 -4.45 -10.65
N ASN A 76 10.30 -5.53 -10.75
CA ASN A 76 11.18 -5.83 -11.87
C ASN A 76 11.32 -7.35 -12.06
N ALA A 77 11.96 -7.78 -13.16
CA ALA A 77 12.09 -9.20 -13.48
C ALA A 77 12.89 -10.00 -12.44
N GLN A 78 13.93 -9.38 -11.84
CA GLN A 78 14.73 -10.01 -10.79
C GLN A 78 13.89 -10.22 -9.53
N GLY A 79 13.18 -9.19 -9.06
CA GLY A 79 12.30 -9.27 -7.90
C GLY A 79 11.18 -10.30 -8.08
N LEU A 80 10.63 -10.44 -9.29
CA LEU A 80 9.67 -11.50 -9.59
C LEU A 80 10.30 -12.89 -9.43
N GLN A 81 11.50 -13.09 -9.99
CA GLN A 81 12.20 -14.36 -9.93
C GLN A 81 12.62 -14.73 -8.49
N GLU A 82 13.12 -13.77 -7.73
CA GLU A 82 13.48 -13.93 -6.31
C GLU A 82 12.23 -14.26 -5.47
N GLY A 83 11.16 -13.47 -5.63
CA GLY A 83 9.89 -13.71 -4.94
C GLY A 83 9.32 -15.10 -5.22
N ARG A 84 9.38 -15.56 -6.47
CA ARG A 84 8.96 -16.92 -6.85
C ARG A 84 9.73 -18.00 -6.09
N GLN A 85 11.05 -17.87 -6.07
CA GLN A 85 11.93 -18.85 -5.43
C GLN A 85 11.70 -18.89 -3.92
N GLU A 86 11.61 -17.73 -3.27
CA GLU A 86 11.36 -17.62 -1.84
C GLU A 86 9.96 -18.13 -1.46
N ALA A 87 8.91 -17.71 -2.19
CA ALA A 87 7.55 -18.19 -1.96
C ALA A 87 7.46 -19.71 -2.10
N GLN A 88 8.08 -20.29 -3.13
CA GLN A 88 8.11 -21.75 -3.33
C GLN A 88 8.87 -22.46 -2.21
N LEU A 89 10.00 -21.92 -1.77
CA LEU A 89 10.79 -22.44 -0.64
C LEU A 89 9.92 -22.48 0.63
N TYR A 90 9.28 -21.36 0.97
CA TYR A 90 8.47 -21.25 2.18
C TYR A 90 7.22 -22.12 2.13
N LEU A 91 6.51 -22.15 1.01
CA LEU A 91 5.36 -23.03 0.82
C LEU A 91 5.74 -24.50 0.96
N THR A 92 6.89 -24.90 0.41
CA THR A 92 7.38 -26.28 0.51
C THR A 92 7.69 -26.65 1.96
N ALA A 93 8.44 -25.81 2.67
CA ALA A 93 8.79 -26.03 4.07
C ALA A 93 7.54 -26.06 4.97
N LEU A 94 6.68 -25.05 4.84
CA LEU A 94 5.46 -24.91 5.65
C LEU A 94 4.49 -26.08 5.43
N ASN A 95 4.24 -26.47 4.18
CA ASN A 95 3.35 -27.58 3.86
C ASN A 95 3.91 -28.95 4.24
N ARG A 96 5.23 -29.08 4.37
CA ARG A 96 5.81 -30.29 4.98
C ARG A 96 5.44 -30.41 6.46
N ALA A 97 5.34 -29.29 7.16
CA ALA A 97 5.09 -29.27 8.60
C ALA A 97 3.61 -29.15 8.99
N VAL A 98 2.74 -28.58 8.15
CA VAL A 98 1.30 -28.47 8.41
C VAL A 98 0.66 -29.85 8.53
N ARG A 99 -0.17 -30.03 9.55
CA ARG A 99 -0.93 -31.27 9.81
C ARG A 99 -2.44 -31.07 9.89
N VAL A 100 -2.88 -29.84 10.09
CA VAL A 100 -4.30 -29.51 10.29
C VAL A 100 -4.77 -28.54 9.22
N GLY A 101 -5.89 -28.88 8.59
CA GLY A 101 -6.52 -28.09 7.54
C GLY A 101 -5.88 -28.29 6.17
N ARG A 102 -6.21 -27.38 5.24
CA ARG A 102 -5.65 -27.39 3.89
C ARG A 102 -4.20 -26.88 3.88
N PRO A 103 -3.38 -27.30 2.89
CA PRO A 103 -2.06 -26.73 2.68
C PRO A 103 -2.15 -25.22 2.40
N PHE A 104 -1.06 -24.51 2.72
CA PHE A 104 -0.84 -23.16 2.24
C PHE A 104 -0.65 -23.13 0.73
N THR A 105 -1.14 -22.06 0.12
CA THR A 105 -0.92 -21.74 -1.29
C THR A 105 -0.35 -20.34 -1.42
N GLY A 106 0.24 -20.02 -2.57
CA GLY A 106 0.57 -18.64 -2.90
C GLY A 106 -0.71 -17.80 -2.90
N GLY A 107 -0.69 -16.71 -2.13
CA GLY A 107 -1.83 -15.81 -2.02
C GLY A 107 -2.13 -15.12 -3.35
N LYS A 108 -3.38 -14.68 -3.52
CA LYS A 108 -3.88 -14.09 -4.78
C LYS A 108 -4.57 -12.76 -4.49
N GLU A 109 -4.71 -11.94 -5.54
CA GLU A 109 -5.61 -10.77 -5.55
C GLU A 109 -5.36 -9.76 -4.41
N PHE A 110 -4.08 -9.56 -4.06
CA PHE A 110 -3.68 -8.49 -3.17
C PHE A 110 -2.96 -7.38 -3.94
N SER A 111 -3.60 -6.22 -4.02
CA SER A 111 -3.11 -5.04 -4.69
C SER A 111 -3.63 -3.79 -3.99
N GLY A 112 -2.96 -2.67 -4.20
CA GLY A 112 -3.38 -1.37 -3.72
C GLY A 112 -2.35 -0.30 -4.05
N GLU A 113 -2.65 0.92 -3.64
CA GLU A 113 -1.73 2.04 -3.73
C GLU A 113 -1.92 3.01 -2.55
N ILE A 114 -0.85 3.71 -2.18
CA ILE A 114 -0.87 4.71 -1.12
C ILE A 114 -0.01 5.91 -1.49
N LEU A 115 -0.52 7.10 -1.19
CA LEU A 115 0.12 8.38 -1.48
C LEU A 115 0.73 8.95 -0.20
N ILE A 116 1.99 9.36 -0.28
CA ILE A 116 2.76 9.86 0.85
C ILE A 116 3.32 11.24 0.52
N ARG A 117 3.17 12.14 1.47
CA ARG A 117 3.92 13.40 1.53
C ARG A 117 4.74 13.37 2.81
N PHE A 118 6.02 13.70 2.71
CA PHE A 118 6.95 13.69 3.83
C PHE A 118 7.67 15.03 3.97
N ALA A 119 8.28 15.28 5.12
CA ALA A 119 9.01 16.50 5.39
C ALA A 119 10.10 16.71 4.33
N ARG A 120 10.18 17.93 3.75
CA ARG A 120 11.09 18.29 2.64
C ARG A 120 10.77 17.63 1.28
N GLY A 121 9.75 16.78 1.20
CA GLY A 121 9.25 16.22 -0.05
C GLY A 121 8.51 17.28 -0.87
N GLN A 122 9.07 17.65 -2.02
CA GLN A 122 8.45 18.61 -2.93
C GLN A 122 7.31 17.98 -3.75
N TYR A 123 7.37 16.67 -3.97
CA TYR A 123 6.42 15.90 -4.77
C TYR A 123 5.58 14.99 -3.87
N ILE A 124 4.41 14.58 -4.37
CA ILE A 124 3.65 13.49 -3.76
C ILE A 124 4.27 12.18 -4.24
N TRP A 125 4.62 11.29 -3.31
CA TRP A 125 5.14 9.97 -3.64
C TRP A 125 4.01 8.96 -3.58
N ARG A 126 4.11 7.91 -4.38
CA ARG A 126 3.11 6.86 -4.48
C ARG A 126 3.80 5.51 -4.45
N LEU A 127 3.40 4.68 -3.50
CA LEU A 127 3.69 3.25 -3.50
C LEU A 127 2.48 2.55 -4.11
N GLU A 128 2.70 1.77 -5.15
CA GLU A 128 1.71 0.84 -5.68
C GLU A 128 2.23 -0.59 -5.58
N TRP A 129 1.32 -1.54 -5.35
CA TRP A 129 1.63 -2.95 -5.29
C TRP A 129 0.54 -3.81 -5.91
N GLN A 130 0.94 -4.97 -6.43
CA GLN A 130 0.03 -5.94 -7.00
C GLN A 130 0.61 -7.36 -6.88
N THR A 131 -0.25 -8.33 -6.63
CA THR A 131 0.09 -9.75 -6.78
C THR A 131 0.24 -10.07 -8.27
N THR A 132 1.48 -10.24 -8.73
CA THR A 132 1.78 -10.50 -10.15
C THR A 132 1.79 -11.98 -10.49
N GLU A 133 2.04 -12.83 -9.49
CA GLU A 133 1.82 -14.27 -9.53
C GLU A 133 1.41 -14.79 -8.14
N PRO A 134 0.77 -15.96 -8.02
CA PRO A 134 0.38 -16.49 -6.72
C PRO A 134 1.56 -16.55 -5.74
N GLY A 135 1.45 -15.79 -4.65
CA GLY A 135 2.48 -15.68 -3.61
C GLY A 135 3.56 -14.64 -3.83
N VAL A 136 3.50 -13.83 -4.90
CA VAL A 136 4.44 -12.73 -5.12
C VAL A 136 3.70 -11.42 -5.32
N VAL A 137 3.89 -10.50 -4.40
CA VAL A 137 3.47 -9.10 -4.46
C VAL A 137 4.64 -8.28 -4.96
N GLN A 138 4.48 -7.63 -6.09
CA GLN A 138 5.46 -6.66 -6.57
C GLN A 138 5.03 -5.24 -6.25
N TYR A 139 5.99 -4.41 -5.87
CA TYR A 139 5.76 -3.00 -5.56
C TYR A 139 6.69 -2.07 -6.32
N ARG A 140 6.23 -0.85 -6.59
CA ARG A 140 7.10 0.23 -7.07
C ARG A 140 6.76 1.56 -6.43
N TRP A 141 7.78 2.38 -6.31
CA TRP A 141 7.66 3.77 -5.90
C TRP A 141 7.68 4.67 -7.12
N THR A 142 6.75 5.60 -7.17
CA THR A 142 6.68 6.68 -8.15
C THR A 142 6.48 8.00 -7.42
N ARG A 143 6.61 9.12 -8.15
CA ARG A 143 6.21 10.44 -7.64
C ARG A 143 5.39 11.19 -8.65
N SER A 144 4.70 12.22 -8.19
CA SER A 144 4.00 13.14 -9.07
C SER A 144 4.99 13.85 -10.01
N GLN A 145 4.60 14.02 -11.27
CA GLN A 145 5.43 14.68 -12.28
C GLN A 145 5.72 16.14 -11.91
N GLN A 146 4.72 16.81 -11.38
CA GLN A 146 4.79 18.19 -10.87
C GLN A 146 4.42 18.25 -9.39
N ARG A 147 4.56 19.43 -8.79
CA ARG A 147 4.10 19.68 -7.44
C ARG A 147 2.58 19.83 -7.43
N PHE A 148 1.96 19.34 -6.37
CA PHE A 148 0.53 19.50 -6.10
C PHE A 148 0.33 20.00 -4.68
N GLU A 149 -0.79 20.69 -4.45
CA GLU A 149 -1.18 21.17 -3.12
C GLU A 149 -1.66 20.03 -2.20
N SER A 150 -2.18 18.94 -2.78
CA SER A 150 -2.70 17.78 -2.01
C SER A 150 -2.45 16.45 -2.71
N GLN A 151 -2.47 15.36 -1.94
CA GLN A 151 -2.43 13.98 -2.46
C GLN A 151 -3.57 13.73 -3.44
N ALA A 152 -4.78 14.17 -3.12
CA ALA A 152 -5.95 13.99 -3.97
C ALA A 152 -5.80 14.71 -5.32
N ALA A 153 -5.26 15.95 -5.34
CA ALA A 153 -4.97 16.63 -6.60
C ALA A 153 -3.93 15.88 -7.46
N ALA A 154 -2.89 15.32 -6.83
CA ALA A 154 -1.90 14.49 -7.54
C ALA A 154 -2.52 13.19 -8.07
N TYR A 155 -3.44 12.59 -7.30
CA TYR A 155 -4.16 11.38 -7.68
C TYR A 155 -5.02 11.58 -8.93
N GLU A 156 -5.87 12.60 -8.91
CA GLU A 156 -6.76 12.94 -10.02
C GLU A 156 -5.98 13.29 -11.29
N ALA A 157 -4.81 13.93 -11.15
CA ALA A 157 -3.95 14.23 -12.29
C ALA A 157 -3.36 12.96 -12.94
N GLY A 158 -3.13 11.89 -12.17
CA GLY A 158 -2.65 10.60 -12.69
C GLY A 158 -1.27 10.63 -13.35
N GLN A 159 -0.49 11.69 -13.13
CA GLN A 159 0.82 11.91 -13.75
C GLN A 159 1.94 11.46 -12.83
N TRP A 160 2.30 10.17 -12.94
CA TRP A 160 3.31 9.53 -12.12
C TRP A 160 4.58 9.25 -12.92
N VAL A 161 5.73 9.57 -12.34
CA VAL A 161 7.05 9.29 -12.93
C VAL A 161 7.86 8.39 -12.00
N GLU A 162 8.71 7.56 -12.59
CA GLU A 162 9.66 6.73 -11.86
C GLU A 162 10.67 7.59 -11.10
N LEU A 163 11.10 7.10 -9.95
CA LEU A 163 12.11 7.77 -9.15
C LEU A 163 13.49 7.56 -9.74
N THR A 164 14.25 8.64 -9.86
CA THR A 164 15.67 8.53 -10.16
C THR A 164 16.43 7.99 -8.96
N GLU A 165 17.57 7.36 -9.20
CA GLU A 165 18.46 6.89 -8.11
C GLU A 165 18.87 8.03 -7.18
N GLN A 166 19.11 9.22 -7.73
CA GLN A 166 19.43 10.41 -6.95
C GLN A 166 18.29 10.80 -6.00
N GLU A 167 17.04 10.76 -6.45
CA GLU A 167 15.88 11.05 -5.61
C GLU A 167 15.72 10.00 -4.51
N MET A 168 15.91 8.72 -4.84
CA MET A 168 15.85 7.65 -3.85
C MET A 168 16.94 7.81 -2.78
N ARG A 169 18.17 8.15 -3.19
CA ARG A 169 19.29 8.48 -2.28
C ARG A 169 18.99 9.68 -1.39
N GLN A 170 18.42 10.73 -1.96
CA GLN A 170 18.16 11.99 -1.26
C GLN A 170 17.00 11.87 -0.27
N TYR A 171 15.94 11.16 -0.63
CA TYR A 171 14.67 11.18 0.09
C TYR A 171 14.30 9.86 0.78
N GLY A 172 14.98 8.74 0.49
CA GLY A 172 14.61 7.42 1.02
C GLY A 172 14.45 7.36 2.54
N ALA A 173 15.37 7.98 3.29
CA ALA A 173 15.27 8.05 4.75
C ALA A 173 14.05 8.85 5.23
N TRP A 174 13.69 9.92 4.53
CA TRP A 174 12.52 10.75 4.86
C TRP A 174 11.20 10.02 4.57
N VAL A 175 11.16 9.23 3.49
CA VAL A 175 10.02 8.35 3.20
C VAL A 175 9.88 7.30 4.29
N GLY A 176 10.98 6.65 4.69
CA GLY A 176 10.99 5.69 5.79
C GLY A 176 10.45 6.30 7.09
N GLN A 177 10.95 7.47 7.48
CA GLN A 177 10.45 8.16 8.67
C GLN A 177 8.97 8.52 8.59
N ALA A 178 8.50 8.98 7.42
CA ALA A 178 7.08 9.33 7.25
C ALA A 178 6.16 8.11 7.32
N VAL A 179 6.61 6.97 6.82
CA VAL A 179 5.91 5.69 6.99
C VAL A 179 5.86 5.30 8.46
N ASP A 180 6.99 5.37 9.15
CA ASP A 180 7.09 5.04 10.57
C ASP A 180 6.17 5.91 11.42
N ASP A 181 6.19 7.23 11.20
CA ASP A 181 5.31 8.19 11.86
C ASP A 181 3.83 7.88 11.59
N MET A 182 3.49 7.52 10.35
CA MET A 182 2.11 7.19 9.97
C MET A 182 1.63 5.93 10.67
N LEU A 183 2.43 4.87 10.71
CA LEU A 183 2.08 3.60 11.34
C LEU A 183 1.99 3.76 12.87
N ASN A 184 2.97 4.42 13.49
CA ASN A 184 3.00 4.64 14.94
C ASN A 184 1.80 5.47 15.43
N ARG A 185 1.41 6.54 14.70
CA ARG A 185 0.22 7.31 15.06
C ARG A 185 -1.06 6.47 14.98
N ARG A 186 -1.16 5.56 14.00
CA ARG A 186 -2.33 4.71 13.84
C ARG A 186 -2.40 3.62 14.92
N GLU A 187 -1.27 3.01 15.27
CA GLU A 187 -1.18 2.06 16.39
C GLU A 187 -1.58 2.69 17.74
N GLN A 188 -1.13 3.94 17.97
CA GLN A 188 -1.54 4.72 19.14
C GLN A 188 -3.05 4.98 19.14
N LEU A 189 -3.64 5.38 18.01
CA LEU A 189 -5.08 5.62 17.90
C LEU A 189 -5.93 4.34 17.99
N THR A 190 -5.42 3.17 17.58
CA THR A 190 -6.10 1.88 17.77
C THR A 190 -6.09 1.40 19.23
N THR A 191 -5.13 1.86 20.02
CA THR A 191 -5.02 1.54 21.46
C THR A 191 -5.96 2.41 22.32
N PHE A 192 -6.31 3.62 21.83
CA PHE A 192 -7.34 4.48 22.40
C PHE A 192 -8.66 4.28 21.67
N SER A 193 -9.42 3.26 22.05
CA SER A 193 -10.70 2.89 21.42
C SER A 193 -11.64 4.08 21.16
N GLY A 194 -12.07 4.24 19.91
CA GLY A 194 -13.37 4.83 19.56
C GLY A 194 -13.41 6.27 19.04
N ALA A 195 -12.64 6.62 18.00
CA ALA A 195 -12.95 7.77 17.14
C ALA A 195 -12.27 7.59 15.78
N VAL A 196 -13.02 7.09 14.79
CA VAL A 196 -12.48 6.83 13.45
C VAL A 196 -12.49 8.13 12.64
N GLY A 197 -11.30 8.68 12.39
CA GLY A 197 -11.05 9.48 11.19
C GLY A 197 -10.75 8.55 10.02
N ILE A 198 -11.71 8.38 9.10
CA ILE A 198 -11.69 7.47 7.92
C ILE A 198 -10.96 8.16 6.72
N VAL A 199 -9.87 7.61 6.13
CA VAL A 199 -9.70 6.72 4.91
C VAL A 199 -9.66 7.55 3.58
N ILE A 200 -8.85 7.27 2.54
CA ILE A 200 -9.16 6.34 1.42
C ILE A 200 -7.98 5.56 0.80
N ASP A 201 -8.33 4.29 0.59
CA ASP A 201 -7.78 3.16 -0.18
C ASP A 201 -8.35 3.16 -1.61
N VAL A 202 -7.55 3.03 -2.68
CA VAL A 202 -8.08 2.63 -4.00
C VAL A 202 -7.57 1.25 -4.36
N VAL A 203 -8.36 0.27 -3.93
CA VAL A 203 -8.38 -1.10 -4.46
C VAL A 203 -9.37 -1.10 -5.63
N GLY A 204 -8.93 -1.37 -6.86
CA GLY A 204 -9.85 -1.66 -7.98
C GLY A 204 -10.73 -2.88 -7.64
N ASN A 205 -12.02 -2.97 -7.92
CA ASN A 205 -12.94 -2.20 -8.77
C ASN A 205 -14.04 -1.50 -7.94
N ALA A 206 -13.80 -0.29 -7.47
CA ALA A 206 -14.82 0.76 -7.27
C ALA A 206 -14.12 2.00 -6.75
N ALA A 207 -14.27 3.12 -7.45
CA ALA A 207 -13.72 4.40 -7.04
C ALA A 207 -14.31 4.85 -5.69
N THR A 208 -13.49 5.38 -4.81
CA THR A 208 -13.95 6.37 -3.83
C THR A 208 -12.87 7.42 -3.67
N ALA A 209 -13.24 8.68 -3.79
CA ALA A 209 -12.39 9.86 -3.59
C ALA A 209 -12.92 10.62 -2.38
N PHE A 210 -12.06 11.11 -1.49
CA PHE A 210 -12.43 12.14 -0.52
C PHE A 210 -11.22 13.04 -0.19
N PHE A 211 -11.49 14.34 -0.27
CA PHE A 211 -10.62 15.46 0.11
C PHE A 211 -10.95 15.88 1.55
N SER A 212 -9.96 16.06 2.43
CA SER A 212 -10.16 16.73 3.73
C SER A 212 -9.83 18.22 3.62
N GLY A 213 -10.82 19.00 3.19
CA GLY A 213 -10.84 20.45 3.36
C GLY A 213 -11.54 20.83 4.66
N ALA A 214 -10.87 21.64 5.48
CA ALA A 214 -11.42 22.51 6.52
C ALA A 214 -12.13 21.87 7.73
N ILE A 215 -11.38 21.64 8.83
CA ILE A 215 -11.85 22.02 10.19
C ILE A 215 -10.65 22.53 11.01
N PHE A 216 -10.24 23.77 10.77
CA PHE A 216 -9.61 24.61 11.79
C PHE A 216 -10.26 25.98 11.71
N GLY A 217 -11.46 26.06 12.30
CA GLY A 217 -12.24 27.28 12.38
C GLY A 217 -13.00 27.31 13.69
N ARG A 218 -12.44 28.04 14.67
CA ARG A 218 -13.08 28.54 15.90
C ARG A 218 -13.30 27.55 17.04
N LEU A 219 -12.24 27.31 17.80
CA LEU A 219 -12.37 27.19 19.25
C LEU A 219 -12.60 28.60 19.81
N SER A 220 -13.84 28.93 20.17
CA SER A 220 -14.14 30.04 21.08
C SER A 220 -15.51 29.81 21.76
N SER A 221 -15.44 29.64 23.08
CA SER A 221 -16.41 29.99 24.13
C SER A 221 -17.81 29.34 24.20
N GLY A 222 -18.06 28.62 25.31
CA GLY A 222 -19.33 28.67 26.06
C GLY A 222 -20.00 27.31 26.37
N PRO A 223 -20.43 27.02 27.62
CA PRO A 223 -21.16 25.81 27.97
C PRO A 223 -22.68 26.01 27.85
N GLY A 224 -23.41 25.03 27.28
CA GLY A 224 -24.86 25.08 27.20
C GLY A 224 -25.48 23.84 26.57
N VAL A 225 -26.43 23.24 27.29
CA VAL A 225 -27.19 22.00 27.06
C VAL A 225 -28.07 22.05 25.79
N GLN A 226 -28.23 20.94 25.05
CA GLN A 226 -29.54 20.36 24.63
C GLN A 226 -29.45 19.18 23.64
N GLN A 227 -30.36 18.21 23.85
CA GLN A 227 -30.65 17.00 23.06
C GLN A 227 -31.23 17.30 21.65
N PRO A 228 -31.27 16.31 20.74
CA PRO A 228 -31.31 16.53 19.29
C PRO A 228 -32.74 16.56 18.72
N PRO A 229 -32.90 17.11 17.50
CA PRO A 229 -33.95 16.64 16.60
C PRO A 229 -33.42 16.11 15.26
N ALA A 230 -34.27 15.30 14.65
CA ALA A 230 -34.05 14.45 13.49
C ALA A 230 -34.25 15.14 12.12
N GLN A 231 -33.80 14.41 11.08
CA GLN A 231 -34.15 14.45 9.64
C GLN A 231 -33.57 15.54 8.71
N GLY A 232 -33.12 15.05 7.53
CA GLY A 232 -32.73 15.79 6.32
C GLY A 232 -31.50 15.10 5.69
N GLY A 233 -31.57 14.30 4.62
CA GLY A 233 -32.16 14.57 3.30
C GLY A 233 -31.05 15.04 2.35
N GLY A 234 -30.55 14.17 1.45
CA GLY A 234 -29.52 14.53 0.46
C GLY A 234 -29.25 13.42 -0.56
N GLN A 235 -29.54 13.73 -1.83
CA GLN A 235 -29.56 12.85 -3.01
C GLN A 235 -28.21 12.26 -3.44
N VAL A 236 -28.31 11.09 -4.11
CA VAL A 236 -27.24 10.41 -4.85
C VAL A 236 -27.08 11.03 -6.24
N ILE A 237 -25.85 11.36 -6.65
CA ILE A 237 -25.50 11.61 -8.06
C ILE A 237 -24.39 10.62 -8.45
N PRO A 238 -24.61 9.73 -9.44
CA PRO A 238 -23.57 8.82 -9.90
C PRO A 238 -22.64 9.52 -10.90
N PHE A 239 -21.34 9.28 -10.78
CA PHE A 239 -20.37 9.64 -11.83
C PHE A 239 -20.05 8.42 -12.71
N PRO A 240 -19.97 8.59 -14.05
CA PRO A 240 -19.82 7.49 -15.00
C PRO A 240 -18.39 6.93 -15.06
N ALA A 241 -18.30 5.69 -15.55
CA ALA A 241 -17.03 5.04 -15.88
C ALA A 241 -16.22 5.85 -16.92
N ARG A 242 -14.89 5.82 -16.78
CA ARG A 242 -13.92 6.46 -17.68
C ARG A 242 -14.14 6.04 -19.15
N PRO A 243 -14.23 6.97 -20.13
CA PRO A 243 -14.14 6.59 -21.54
C PRO A 243 -12.75 6.01 -21.85
N GLY A 244 -12.70 5.02 -22.74
CA GLY A 244 -11.44 4.48 -23.27
C GLY A 244 -10.62 5.55 -24.04
N PRO A 245 -9.33 5.29 -24.30
CA PRO A 245 -8.44 6.27 -24.92
C PRO A 245 -8.94 6.68 -26.31
N THR A 246 -9.20 7.97 -26.50
CA THR A 246 -9.50 8.55 -27.81
C THR A 246 -8.22 8.64 -28.65
N SER A 247 -8.32 8.28 -29.93
CA SER A 247 -7.24 8.46 -30.93
C SER A 247 -6.73 9.90 -30.94
N PRO A 248 -5.42 10.12 -31.18
CA PRO A 248 -4.85 11.46 -31.22
C PRO A 248 -5.48 12.29 -32.36
N PRO A 249 -5.70 13.61 -32.17
CA PRO A 249 -6.28 14.44 -33.21
C PRO A 249 -5.38 14.52 -34.45
N ALA A 250 -6.02 14.46 -35.61
CA ALA A 250 -5.38 14.72 -36.89
C ALA A 250 -4.83 16.16 -36.92
N GLN A 251 -3.55 16.28 -37.30
CA GLN A 251 -2.83 17.47 -37.77
C GLN A 251 -3.41 18.84 -37.40
N VAL A 252 -2.68 19.54 -36.51
CA VAL A 252 -2.84 20.98 -36.30
C VAL A 252 -2.43 21.71 -37.60
N PRO A 253 -3.24 22.64 -38.15
CA PRO A 253 -2.84 23.43 -39.30
C PRO A 253 -1.63 24.31 -38.95
N ALA A 254 -0.66 24.36 -39.86
CA ALA A 254 0.50 25.26 -39.76
C ALA A 254 0.01 26.72 -39.68
N ALA A 255 0.43 27.44 -38.63
CA ALA A 255 0.22 28.87 -38.54
C ALA A 255 1.04 29.56 -39.64
N ALA A 256 0.33 30.25 -40.53
CA ALA A 256 0.89 31.05 -41.59
C ALA A 256 1.63 32.29 -41.04
N GLY A 257 2.85 32.49 -41.55
CA GLY A 257 3.61 33.72 -41.75
C GLY A 257 3.39 34.94 -40.84
N MET A 258 4.47 35.40 -40.22
CA MET A 258 4.80 36.82 -40.24
C MET A 258 6.28 37.04 -40.57
N SER A 259 6.48 37.79 -41.65
CA SER A 259 7.76 38.29 -42.15
C SER A 259 8.35 39.34 -41.20
N LEU A 260 9.66 39.32 -41.02
CA LEU A 260 10.41 40.40 -40.36
C LEU A 260 10.79 41.48 -41.40
N PRO A 261 10.60 42.78 -41.11
CA PRO A 261 11.23 43.85 -41.88
C PRO A 261 12.71 44.01 -41.53
N HIS A 262 13.45 44.54 -42.52
CA HIS A 262 14.91 44.66 -42.70
C HIS A 262 15.76 45.10 -41.50
#